data_AF-A0A950PJR4-F1
#
_entry.id   AF-A0A950PJR4-F1
#
_cell.length_a   1.000
_cell.length_b   1.000
_cell.length_c   1.000
_cell.angle_alpha   90.00
_cell.angle_beta   90.00
_cell.angle_gamma   90.00
#
_symmetry.space_group_name_H-M   'P 1'
#
loop_
_entity.id
_entity.type
_entity.pdbx_description
1 polymer ?
#
loop_
_entity_poly.entity_id
_entity_poly.type
_entity_poly.pdbx_seq_one_letter_code
_entity_poly.pdbx_strand_id
1 'polypeptide(L)'
;MKKARAGLAAFEARAGEAARTLLRNQGYDGGWGLTLTSVSSIVNTSEVLPILRSAGIAGQPVRQALDFLVGAIPQHCMPRHKGGRGENTRFIAFGLAGLLSHPQFIHHGGVAETAAWSVGWFEDHQVDHGWPEVLGLDDTSLHQTALAVHGLAQLRDTLHELGPGLRLPGGVDTSSLLDRVVPLIDHGVHGLLYHRRPSGAWGWRTYVDTDPSPSKTALCLLALSAVASGTGPEGEPAYRDVPRETGGVHGVGQTKRLAEVVTEAGQWLLHNHHRWETFVEDDKDVQGTAWEHMAYALCAQAVVRVGANPRDPRLTKAWALMNDLWDPEAGLWNEPGASGKRATIRAAYYTVSAYEEALRRLTRLSLDSTAPEDTGETTAEMVLERVALGPGRTVQLRARDSDGQVVCELSERLFDLVKVVHSAPTGGLATERIAGMLYVAPSSVPKYVQRLNQAVSAAFGGAPARLLLAGTVDGASGYRLAGRYSTDPAEISTGPSGVPD
;
A
#
# COMPACT_ATOMS: atom_id res chain seq x y z
N MET A 1 -2.28 -19.76 -6.37
CA MET A 1 -0.90 -19.21 -6.50
C MET A 1 -0.44 -18.96 -7.94
N LYS A 2 -0.72 -19.82 -8.93
CA LYS A 2 -0.29 -19.60 -10.34
C LYS A 2 -0.81 -18.30 -10.99
N LYS A 3 -2.05 -17.87 -10.71
CA LYS A 3 -2.64 -16.65 -11.30
C LYS A 3 -2.00 -15.33 -10.83
N ALA A 4 -1.54 -15.24 -9.58
CA ALA A 4 -0.91 -14.02 -9.05
C ALA A 4 0.52 -13.80 -9.60
N ARG A 5 1.29 -14.86 -9.82
CA ARG A 5 2.60 -14.78 -10.50
C ARG A 5 2.45 -14.43 -11.99
N ALA A 6 1.42 -14.96 -12.66
CA ALA A 6 1.13 -14.64 -14.06
C ALA A 6 0.73 -13.17 -14.29
N GLY A 7 -0.02 -12.55 -13.36
CA GLY A 7 -0.40 -11.14 -13.45
C GLY A 7 0.78 -10.18 -13.30
N LEU A 8 1.71 -10.45 -12.38
CA LEU A 8 2.88 -9.57 -12.15
C LEU A 8 3.88 -9.60 -13.31
N ALA A 9 4.14 -10.77 -13.89
CA ALA A 9 4.99 -10.87 -15.08
C ALA A 9 4.45 -10.06 -16.27
N ALA A 10 3.12 -9.94 -16.40
CA ALA A 10 2.51 -9.09 -17.42
C ALA A 10 2.77 -7.59 -17.17
N PHE A 11 2.78 -7.16 -15.90
CA PHE A 11 3.09 -5.76 -15.55
C PHE A 11 4.56 -5.40 -15.81
N GLU A 12 5.50 -6.31 -15.57
CA GLU A 12 6.92 -6.07 -15.92
C GLU A 12 7.11 -5.78 -17.41
N ALA A 13 6.56 -6.66 -18.26
CA ALA A 13 6.64 -6.52 -19.71
C ALA A 13 5.98 -5.21 -20.18
N ARG A 14 4.81 -4.87 -19.62
CA ARG A 14 4.06 -3.65 -19.94
C ARG A 14 4.72 -2.39 -19.43
N ALA A 15 5.35 -2.40 -18.25
CA ALA A 15 6.12 -1.26 -17.75
C ALA A 15 7.31 -0.96 -18.68
N GLY A 16 8.01 -2.01 -19.14
CA GLY A 16 9.05 -1.86 -20.15
C GLY A 16 8.52 -1.37 -21.51
N GLU A 17 7.33 -1.80 -21.92
CA GLU A 17 6.69 -1.32 -23.15
C GLU A 17 6.25 0.14 -23.05
N ALA A 18 5.62 0.53 -21.93
CA ALA A 18 5.27 1.90 -21.64
C ALA A 18 6.50 2.81 -21.65
N ALA A 19 7.60 2.40 -21.01
CA ALA A 19 8.84 3.15 -21.04
C ALA A 19 9.38 3.33 -22.47
N ARG A 20 9.38 2.27 -23.30
CA ARG A 20 9.76 2.36 -24.72
C ARG A 20 8.85 3.31 -25.52
N THR A 21 7.54 3.25 -25.29
CA THR A 21 6.59 4.16 -25.91
C THR A 21 6.85 5.61 -25.52
N LEU A 22 7.07 5.87 -24.23
CA LEU A 22 7.38 7.21 -23.73
C LEU A 22 8.68 7.75 -24.31
N LEU A 23 9.73 6.93 -24.44
CA LEU A 23 10.98 7.33 -25.09
C LEU A 23 10.78 7.75 -26.55
N ARG A 24 9.96 7.03 -27.32
CA ARG A 24 9.67 7.38 -28.72
C ARG A 24 8.87 8.67 -28.87
N ASN A 25 8.18 9.10 -27.81
CA ASN A 25 7.30 10.25 -27.79
C ASN A 25 7.81 11.35 -26.82
N GLN A 26 9.10 11.34 -26.49
CA GLN A 26 9.70 12.44 -25.73
C GLN A 26 9.67 13.71 -26.59
N GLY A 27 9.19 14.81 -26.01
CA GLY A 27 9.18 16.11 -26.68
C GLY A 27 10.58 16.56 -27.05
N TYR A 28 10.69 17.42 -28.06
CA TYR A 28 11.98 18.01 -28.45
C TYR A 28 12.62 18.81 -27.31
N ASP A 29 11.82 19.28 -26.36
CA ASP A 29 12.22 19.99 -25.15
C ASP A 29 12.64 19.05 -24.02
N GLY A 30 12.56 17.73 -24.22
CA GLY A 30 12.87 16.70 -23.22
C GLY A 30 11.71 16.32 -22.32
N GLY A 31 10.56 16.99 -22.41
CA GLY A 31 9.40 16.74 -21.55
C GLY A 31 8.32 15.85 -22.17
N TRP A 32 7.25 15.63 -21.39
CA TRP A 32 6.04 14.94 -21.84
C TRP A 32 4.75 15.65 -21.42
N GLY A 33 3.71 15.56 -22.26
CA GLY A 33 2.36 16.01 -21.95
C GLY A 33 1.48 14.93 -21.32
N LEU A 34 0.21 15.22 -21.05
CA LEU A 34 -0.68 14.26 -20.37
C LEU A 34 -0.91 12.99 -21.22
N THR A 35 -0.93 13.19 -22.54
CA THR A 35 -0.99 12.12 -23.54
C THR A 35 0.19 12.24 -24.48
N LEU A 36 0.44 11.21 -25.29
CA LEU A 36 1.60 11.13 -26.19
C LEU A 36 1.74 12.32 -27.16
N THR A 37 0.64 13.03 -27.44
CA THR A 37 0.62 14.18 -28.37
C THR A 37 0.44 15.53 -27.67
N SER A 38 0.30 15.54 -26.34
CA SER A 38 0.10 16.78 -25.58
C SER A 38 1.40 17.51 -25.32
N VAL A 39 1.31 18.83 -25.14
CA VAL A 39 2.46 19.68 -24.81
C VAL A 39 3.07 19.29 -23.46
N SER A 40 4.39 19.35 -23.38
CA SER A 40 5.18 19.08 -22.18
C SER A 40 4.72 19.86 -20.95
N SER A 41 4.72 19.18 -19.79
CA SER A 41 4.38 19.79 -18.50
C SER A 41 5.26 19.25 -17.38
N ILE A 42 5.49 20.05 -16.34
CA ILE A 42 6.28 19.64 -15.17
C ILE A 42 5.69 18.37 -14.54
N VAL A 43 4.37 18.33 -14.35
CA VAL A 43 3.69 17.21 -13.70
C VAL A 43 3.94 15.92 -14.48
N ASN A 44 3.60 15.89 -15.77
CA ASN A 44 3.65 14.65 -16.54
C ASN A 44 5.11 14.22 -16.79
N THR A 45 6.03 15.17 -17.00
CA THR A 45 7.46 14.84 -17.06
C THR A 45 7.95 14.22 -15.76
N SER A 46 7.52 14.74 -14.61
CA SER A 46 7.85 14.19 -13.30
C SER A 46 7.26 12.79 -13.09
N GLU A 47 6.06 12.53 -13.60
CA GLU A 47 5.38 11.23 -13.55
C GLU A 47 6.00 10.17 -14.51
N VAL A 48 6.60 10.59 -15.63
CA VAL A 48 7.30 9.68 -16.55
C VAL A 48 8.58 9.12 -15.93
N LEU A 49 9.32 9.92 -15.17
CA LEU A 49 10.63 9.51 -14.68
C LEU A 49 10.60 8.24 -13.80
N PRO A 50 9.66 8.07 -12.84
CA PRO A 50 9.48 6.80 -12.13
C PRO A 50 9.17 5.61 -13.04
N ILE A 51 8.46 5.82 -14.16
CA ILE A 51 8.20 4.75 -15.15
C ILE A 51 9.52 4.33 -15.80
N LEU A 52 10.33 5.29 -16.25
CA LEU A 52 11.66 5.00 -16.83
C LEU A 52 12.57 4.28 -15.82
N ARG A 53 12.60 4.75 -14.57
CA ARG A 53 13.35 4.11 -13.49
C ARG A 53 12.92 2.66 -13.28
N SER A 54 11.61 2.40 -13.21
CA SER A 54 11.08 1.05 -13.01
C SER A 54 11.47 0.09 -14.14
N ALA A 55 11.69 0.61 -15.35
CA ALA A 55 12.16 -0.13 -16.51
C ALA A 55 13.71 -0.18 -16.62
N GLY A 56 14.44 0.30 -15.62
CA GLY A 56 15.91 0.35 -15.62
C GLY A 56 16.50 1.33 -16.64
N ILE A 57 15.73 2.31 -17.11
CA ILE A 57 16.16 3.28 -18.11
C ILE A 57 16.78 4.50 -17.42
N ALA A 58 18.00 4.83 -17.83
CA ALA A 58 18.75 5.99 -17.37
C ALA A 58 19.50 6.65 -18.54
N GLY A 59 20.31 7.67 -18.27
CA GLY A 59 21.19 8.29 -19.25
C GLY A 59 20.53 9.47 -19.97
N GLN A 60 20.76 9.59 -21.29
CA GLN A 60 20.41 10.80 -22.03
C GLN A 60 18.92 11.18 -21.98
N PRO A 61 17.95 10.26 -22.12
CA PRO A 61 16.54 10.63 -22.05
C PRO A 61 16.15 11.22 -20.70
N VAL A 62 16.72 10.68 -19.61
CA VAL A 62 16.53 11.18 -18.24
C VAL A 62 17.19 12.55 -18.08
N ARG A 63 18.42 12.74 -18.58
CA ARG A 63 19.09 14.05 -18.54
C ARG A 63 18.29 15.13 -19.27
N GLN A 64 17.73 14.84 -20.44
CA GLN A 64 16.89 15.78 -21.18
C GLN A 64 15.61 16.14 -20.42
N ALA A 65 15.00 15.16 -19.75
CA ALA A 65 13.85 15.40 -18.89
C ALA A 65 14.21 16.25 -17.65
N LEU A 66 15.39 16.05 -17.08
CA LEU A 66 15.89 16.88 -15.98
C LEU A 66 16.22 18.29 -16.47
N ASP A 67 16.82 18.46 -17.65
CA ASP A 67 17.05 19.78 -18.28
C ASP A 67 15.73 20.54 -18.46
N PHE A 68 14.69 19.85 -18.94
CA PHE A 68 13.34 20.39 -19.03
C PHE A 68 12.84 20.86 -17.66
N LEU A 69 12.93 20.03 -16.62
CA LEU A 69 12.45 20.37 -15.28
C LEU A 69 13.23 21.54 -14.66
N VAL A 70 14.56 21.53 -14.77
CA VAL A 70 15.46 22.61 -14.31
C VAL A 70 15.06 23.96 -14.93
N GLY A 71 14.77 23.99 -16.24
CA GLY A 71 14.32 25.21 -16.90
C GLY A 71 12.88 25.58 -16.56
N ALA A 72 11.98 24.59 -16.54
CA ALA A 72 10.54 24.83 -16.46
C ALA A 72 10.05 25.17 -15.05
N ILE A 73 10.63 24.61 -13.99
CA ILE A 73 10.15 24.79 -12.61
C ILE A 73 10.16 26.27 -12.21
N PRO A 74 11.30 27.01 -12.27
CA PRO A 74 11.31 28.42 -11.90
C PRO A 74 10.44 29.27 -12.83
N GLN A 75 10.41 28.96 -14.13
CA GLN A 75 9.67 29.74 -15.13
C GLN A 75 8.15 29.60 -15.00
N HIS A 76 7.65 28.36 -14.88
CA HIS A 76 6.21 28.11 -14.81
C HIS A 76 5.59 28.57 -13.51
N CYS A 77 6.37 28.62 -12.43
CA CYS A 77 5.91 29.09 -11.13
C CYS A 77 5.87 30.62 -11.02
N MET A 78 6.27 31.37 -12.05
CA MET A 78 6.06 32.80 -12.09
C MET A 78 4.56 33.16 -12.23
N PRO A 79 4.14 34.34 -11.74
CA PRO A 79 2.81 34.87 -12.02
C PRO A 79 2.52 34.87 -13.53
N ARG A 80 1.26 34.61 -13.91
CA ARG A 80 0.87 34.57 -15.35
C ARG A 80 1.18 35.86 -16.10
N HIS A 81 1.02 37.01 -15.43
CA HIS A 81 1.35 38.32 -16.03
C HIS A 81 2.86 38.51 -16.27
N LYS A 82 3.72 37.66 -15.70
CA LYS A 82 5.16 37.60 -15.95
C LYS A 82 5.56 36.45 -16.87
N GLY A 83 4.60 35.85 -17.58
CA GLY A 83 4.84 34.77 -18.55
C GLY A 83 4.85 33.35 -17.97
N GLY A 84 4.60 33.17 -16.66
CA GLY A 84 4.48 31.85 -16.05
C GLY A 84 3.10 31.20 -16.23
N ARG A 85 2.90 30.02 -15.65
CA ARG A 85 1.62 29.29 -15.67
C ARG A 85 0.74 29.59 -14.45
N GLY A 86 1.23 30.45 -13.56
CA GLY A 86 0.60 30.81 -12.30
C GLY A 86 1.25 30.08 -11.13
N GLU A 87 1.19 30.70 -9.97
CA GLU A 87 1.88 30.27 -8.76
C GLU A 87 1.14 29.10 -8.08
N ASN A 88 1.17 27.94 -8.72
CA ASN A 88 0.54 26.72 -8.21
C ASN A 88 1.60 25.86 -7.53
N THR A 89 1.40 25.54 -6.26
CA THR A 89 2.32 24.72 -5.45
C THR A 89 2.63 23.38 -6.10
N ARG A 90 1.68 22.81 -6.84
CA ARG A 90 1.85 21.54 -7.56
C ARG A 90 3.05 21.51 -8.50
N PHE A 91 3.38 22.63 -9.15
CA PHE A 91 4.53 22.64 -10.06
C PHE A 91 5.85 22.47 -9.29
N ILE A 92 5.92 23.03 -8.09
CA ILE A 92 7.07 22.87 -7.19
C ILE A 92 7.09 21.44 -6.62
N ALA A 93 5.97 20.97 -6.09
CA ALA A 93 5.88 19.66 -5.44
C ALA A 93 6.14 18.49 -6.40
N PHE A 94 5.47 18.47 -7.56
CA PHE A 94 5.76 17.47 -8.60
C PHE A 94 7.17 17.64 -9.17
N GLY A 95 7.59 18.88 -9.43
CA GLY A 95 8.91 19.17 -9.98
C GLY A 95 10.05 18.65 -9.10
N LEU A 96 9.99 18.90 -7.79
CA LEU A 96 10.96 18.39 -6.83
C LEU A 96 11.01 16.86 -6.82
N ALA A 97 9.86 16.20 -6.76
CA ALA A 97 9.77 14.73 -6.84
C ALA A 97 10.33 14.19 -8.18
N GLY A 98 10.09 14.91 -9.29
CA GLY A 98 10.63 14.60 -10.60
C GLY A 98 12.16 14.68 -10.65
N LEU A 99 12.74 15.77 -10.14
CA LEU A 99 14.19 15.96 -10.06
C LEU A 99 14.87 14.84 -9.26
N LEU A 100 14.20 14.34 -8.22
CA LEU A 100 14.70 13.31 -7.30
C LEU A 100 14.29 11.89 -7.68
N SER A 101 13.58 11.73 -8.79
CA SER A 101 13.16 10.41 -9.28
C SER A 101 14.35 9.49 -9.57
N HIS A 102 15.49 10.07 -9.98
CA HIS A 102 16.76 9.38 -10.17
C HIS A 102 17.87 10.08 -9.35
N PRO A 103 17.99 9.76 -8.05
CA PRO A 103 18.91 10.45 -7.13
C PRO A 103 20.36 10.50 -7.62
N GLN A 104 20.80 9.51 -8.39
CA GLN A 104 22.13 9.46 -8.98
C GLN A 104 22.42 10.61 -9.98
N PHE A 105 21.40 11.34 -10.44
CA PHE A 105 21.54 12.52 -11.29
C PHE A 105 21.47 13.84 -10.51
N ILE A 106 21.55 13.84 -9.18
CA ILE A 106 21.63 15.08 -8.38
C ILE A 106 22.83 15.98 -8.79
N HIS A 107 23.88 15.38 -9.34
CA HIS A 107 25.05 16.07 -9.90
C HIS A 107 24.88 16.54 -11.35
N HIS A 108 23.73 16.29 -11.98
CA HIS A 108 23.42 16.83 -13.30
C HIS A 108 23.20 18.35 -13.18
N GLY A 109 23.66 19.11 -14.18
CA GLY A 109 23.69 20.58 -14.11
C GLY A 109 22.32 21.17 -13.81
N GLY A 110 22.24 22.07 -12.83
CA GLY A 110 21.02 22.77 -12.45
C GLY A 110 20.04 21.97 -11.57
N VAL A 111 20.22 20.65 -11.39
CA VAL A 111 19.31 19.82 -10.58
C VAL A 111 19.39 20.19 -9.10
N ALA A 112 20.60 20.23 -8.54
CA ALA A 112 20.80 20.62 -7.15
C ALA A 112 20.37 22.06 -6.89
N GLU A 113 20.69 22.98 -7.81
CA GLU A 113 20.30 24.39 -7.72
C GLU A 113 18.78 24.56 -7.76
N THR A 114 18.10 23.82 -8.63
CA THR A 114 16.64 23.90 -8.76
C THR A 114 15.95 23.24 -7.58
N ALA A 115 16.49 22.14 -7.03
CA ALA A 115 16.01 21.56 -5.78
C ALA A 115 16.16 22.53 -4.60
N ALA A 116 17.32 23.19 -4.47
CA ALA A 116 17.55 24.23 -3.46
C ALA A 116 16.64 25.44 -3.65
N TRP A 117 16.35 25.82 -4.90
CA TRP A 117 15.37 26.85 -5.23
C TRP A 117 13.95 26.44 -4.82
N SER A 118 13.54 25.19 -5.07
CA SER A 118 12.25 24.66 -4.62
C SER A 118 12.12 24.66 -3.09
N VAL A 119 13.20 24.34 -2.36
CA VAL A 119 13.24 24.46 -0.90
C VAL A 119 13.03 25.91 -0.47
N GLY A 120 13.73 26.87 -1.09
CA GLY A 120 13.51 28.30 -0.81
C GLY A 120 12.08 28.74 -1.10
N TRP A 121 11.50 28.28 -2.21
CA TRP A 121 10.11 28.55 -2.53
C TRP A 121 9.17 28.00 -1.45
N PHE A 122 9.40 26.79 -0.97
CA PHE A 122 8.59 26.21 0.11
C PHE A 122 8.75 26.96 1.43
N GLU A 123 9.94 27.47 1.77
CA GLU A 123 10.17 28.31 2.95
C GLU A 123 9.33 29.59 2.91
N ASP A 124 9.35 30.27 1.75
CA ASP A 124 8.71 31.58 1.56
C ASP A 124 7.17 31.53 1.50
N HIS A 125 6.59 30.35 1.21
CA HIS A 125 5.16 30.20 0.91
C HIS A 125 4.42 29.21 1.81
N GLN A 126 4.89 29.05 3.05
CA GLN A 126 4.18 28.29 4.08
C GLN A 126 2.89 29.00 4.48
N VAL A 127 1.84 28.22 4.72
CA VAL A 127 0.65 28.62 5.48
C VAL A 127 0.57 27.77 6.75
N ASP A 128 -0.32 28.10 7.69
CA ASP A 128 -0.36 27.54 9.05
C ASP A 128 -0.13 26.02 9.16
N HIS A 129 -0.69 25.23 8.25
CA HIS A 129 -0.67 23.77 8.31
C HIS A 129 -0.14 23.09 7.03
N GLY A 130 0.72 23.79 6.28
CA GLY A 130 1.34 23.23 5.08
C GLY A 130 1.48 24.25 3.97
N TRP A 131 1.07 23.86 2.76
CA TRP A 131 1.10 24.73 1.56
C TRP A 131 -0.26 24.76 0.86
N PRO A 132 -0.63 25.91 0.26
CA PRO A 132 -1.91 26.05 -0.43
C PRO A 132 -1.90 25.35 -1.79
N GLU A 133 -3.06 25.21 -2.42
CA GLU A 133 -3.16 24.73 -3.82
C GLU A 133 -2.55 25.75 -4.81
N VAL A 134 -2.88 27.03 -4.59
CA VAL A 134 -2.46 28.18 -5.37
C VAL A 134 -2.07 29.29 -4.39
N LEU A 135 -0.99 30.02 -4.68
CA LEU A 135 -0.61 31.17 -3.86
C LEU A 135 -1.74 32.19 -3.76
N GLY A 136 -1.86 32.82 -2.58
CA GLY A 136 -2.93 33.74 -2.23
C GLY A 136 -4.18 33.08 -1.64
N LEU A 137 -4.22 31.75 -1.56
CA LEU A 137 -5.15 31.05 -0.68
C LEU A 137 -4.50 30.88 0.70
N ASP A 138 -5.24 31.21 1.75
CA ASP A 138 -4.78 31.04 3.13
C ASP A 138 -4.90 29.57 3.60
N ASP A 139 -5.71 28.77 2.89
CA ASP A 139 -5.98 27.39 3.26
C ASP A 139 -4.91 26.41 2.73
N THR A 140 -4.47 25.51 3.60
CA THR A 140 -3.65 24.35 3.23
C THR A 140 -4.38 23.41 2.26
N SER A 141 -3.67 22.94 1.24
CA SER A 141 -4.07 21.80 0.40
C SER A 141 -3.41 20.52 0.91
N LEU A 142 -4.22 19.52 1.29
CA LEU A 142 -3.70 18.21 1.70
C LEU A 142 -2.90 17.54 0.59
N HIS A 143 -3.34 17.71 -0.66
CA HIS A 143 -2.68 17.12 -1.82
C HIS A 143 -1.29 17.73 -2.01
N GLN A 144 -1.19 19.06 -2.07
CA GLN A 144 0.11 19.70 -2.28
C GLN A 144 1.04 19.52 -1.09
N THR A 145 0.51 19.54 0.13
CA THR A 145 1.30 19.31 1.34
C THR A 145 1.84 17.89 1.39
N ALA A 146 1.03 16.87 1.07
CA ALA A 146 1.50 15.50 1.01
C ALA A 146 2.59 15.30 -0.05
N LEU A 147 2.44 15.89 -1.25
CA LEU A 147 3.45 15.81 -2.30
C LEU A 147 4.75 16.55 -1.93
N ALA A 148 4.65 17.74 -1.33
CA ALA A 148 5.79 18.50 -0.86
C ALA A 148 6.57 17.72 0.20
N VAL A 149 5.88 17.18 1.22
CA VAL A 149 6.49 16.33 2.26
C VAL A 149 7.17 15.10 1.65
N HIS A 150 6.53 14.45 0.67
CA HIS A 150 7.12 13.30 -0.01
C HIS A 150 8.42 13.66 -0.75
N GLY A 151 8.42 14.75 -1.53
CA GLY A 151 9.61 15.21 -2.25
C GLY A 151 10.73 15.70 -1.32
N LEU A 152 10.38 16.39 -0.23
CA LEU A 152 11.34 16.82 0.79
C LEU A 152 11.96 15.64 1.53
N ALA A 153 11.18 14.59 1.83
CA ALA A 153 11.71 13.36 2.42
C ALA A 153 12.70 12.66 1.47
N GLN A 154 12.39 12.59 0.17
CA GLN A 154 13.32 12.08 -0.84
C GLN A 154 14.60 12.91 -0.94
N LEU A 155 14.49 14.24 -0.82
CA LEU A 155 15.65 15.13 -0.84
C LEU A 155 16.53 14.88 0.38
N ARG A 156 15.94 14.83 1.58
CA ARG A 156 16.65 14.50 2.83
C ARG A 156 17.42 13.19 2.68
N ASP A 157 16.76 12.13 2.21
CA ASP A 157 17.39 10.81 2.08
C ASP A 157 18.54 10.86 1.06
N THR A 158 18.36 11.54 -0.08
CA THR A 158 19.43 11.77 -1.06
C THR A 158 20.62 12.53 -0.46
N LEU A 159 20.37 13.56 0.35
CA LEU A 159 21.42 14.34 1.00
C LEU A 159 22.17 13.54 2.06
N HIS A 160 21.48 12.69 2.83
CA HIS A 160 22.12 11.76 3.76
C HIS A 160 23.01 10.75 3.04
N GLU A 161 22.56 10.18 1.92
CA GLU A 161 23.34 9.23 1.11
C GLU A 161 24.63 9.86 0.56
N LEU A 162 24.60 11.15 0.19
CA LEU A 162 25.77 11.88 -0.29
C LEU A 162 26.76 12.26 0.82
N GLY A 163 26.27 12.33 2.06
CA GLY A 163 27.04 12.73 3.23
C GLY A 163 27.17 14.25 3.42
N PRO A 164 27.62 14.66 4.62
CA PRO A 164 27.70 16.07 5.00
C PRO A 164 28.83 16.83 4.29
N GLY A 165 28.60 18.12 4.05
CA GLY A 165 29.60 19.08 3.55
C GLY A 165 30.03 18.88 2.10
N LEU A 166 29.31 18.05 1.33
CA LEU A 166 29.56 17.89 -0.10
C LEU A 166 29.04 19.12 -0.85
N ARG A 167 29.87 19.67 -1.74
CA ARG A 167 29.45 20.74 -2.65
C ARG A 167 28.97 20.15 -3.97
N LEU A 168 27.68 20.30 -4.22
CA LEU A 168 27.03 19.94 -5.48
C LEU A 168 27.25 21.03 -6.55
N PRO A 169 26.96 20.74 -7.83
CA PRO A 169 26.92 21.75 -8.87
C PRO A 169 26.14 23.00 -8.45
N GLY A 170 26.59 24.16 -8.93
CA GLY A 170 26.05 25.47 -8.53
C GLY A 170 26.39 25.90 -7.11
N GLY A 171 27.22 25.15 -6.38
CA GLY A 171 27.70 25.53 -5.05
C GLY A 171 26.75 25.21 -3.91
N VAL A 172 25.74 24.38 -4.15
CA VAL A 172 24.80 23.91 -3.13
C VAL A 172 25.53 22.98 -2.16
N ASP A 173 25.57 23.34 -0.89
CA ASP A 173 26.17 22.54 0.18
C ASP A 173 25.13 21.57 0.77
N THR A 174 25.47 20.28 0.87
CA THR A 174 24.53 19.25 1.33
C THR A 174 24.08 19.46 2.78
N SER A 175 24.96 19.90 3.67
CA SER A 175 24.61 20.16 5.07
C SER A 175 23.69 21.36 5.20
N SER A 176 24.03 22.48 4.55
CA SER A 176 23.20 23.69 4.58
C SER A 176 21.82 23.47 3.96
N LEU A 177 21.72 22.66 2.90
CA LEU A 177 20.42 22.34 2.32
C LEU A 177 19.62 21.40 3.24
N LEU A 178 20.26 20.42 3.87
CA LEU A 178 19.60 19.51 4.81
C LEU A 178 19.02 20.26 6.02
N ASP A 179 19.75 21.22 6.58
CA ASP A 179 19.31 22.07 7.69
C ASP A 179 18.02 22.85 7.36
N ARG A 180 17.80 23.16 6.09
CA ARG A 180 16.60 23.85 5.57
C ARG A 180 15.46 22.87 5.27
N VAL A 181 15.77 21.68 4.80
CA VAL A 181 14.77 20.66 4.45
C VAL A 181 14.07 20.09 5.69
N VAL A 182 14.79 19.84 6.78
CA VAL A 182 14.24 19.20 7.99
C VAL A 182 13.08 19.99 8.61
N PRO A 183 13.18 21.31 8.84
CA PRO A 183 12.06 22.11 9.35
C PRO A 183 10.82 22.08 8.45
N LEU A 184 10.98 22.04 7.13
CA LEU A 184 9.86 21.97 6.19
C LEU A 184 9.15 20.60 6.25
N ILE A 185 9.91 19.51 6.42
CA ILE A 185 9.32 18.19 6.67
C ILE A 185 8.50 18.24 7.96
N ASP A 186 9.04 18.81 9.04
CA ASP A 186 8.32 18.95 10.30
C ASP A 186 7.04 19.78 10.18
N HIS A 187 7.09 20.90 9.47
CA HIS A 187 5.93 21.75 9.17
C HIS A 187 4.82 20.97 8.46
N GLY A 188 5.17 20.32 7.34
CA GLY A 188 4.21 19.56 6.56
C GLY A 188 3.66 18.34 7.31
N VAL A 189 4.50 17.61 8.06
CA VAL A 189 4.06 16.48 8.90
C VAL A 189 3.08 16.97 9.97
N HIS A 190 3.39 18.07 10.66
CA HIS A 190 2.48 18.67 11.64
C HIS A 190 1.12 18.98 11.02
N GLY A 191 1.11 19.63 9.86
CA GLY A 191 -0.11 19.93 9.12
C GLY A 191 -0.94 18.70 8.73
N LEU A 192 -0.29 17.68 8.16
CA LEU A 192 -0.97 16.43 7.82
C LEU A 192 -1.56 15.74 9.06
N LEU A 193 -0.85 15.72 10.18
CA LEU A 193 -1.36 15.16 11.43
C LEU A 193 -2.53 15.96 12.00
N TYR A 194 -2.47 17.28 11.94
CA TYR A 194 -3.49 18.19 12.43
C TYR A 194 -4.84 18.01 11.70
N HIS A 195 -4.81 17.77 10.39
CA HIS A 195 -6.00 17.56 9.56
C HIS A 195 -6.53 16.11 9.54
N ARG A 196 -5.90 15.19 10.26
CA ARG A 196 -6.34 13.79 10.33
C ARG A 196 -7.69 13.67 11.03
N ARG A 197 -8.61 12.85 10.51
CA ARG A 197 -9.93 12.62 11.12
C ARG A 197 -9.87 11.55 12.23
N PRO A 198 -10.85 11.51 13.16
CA PRO A 198 -10.93 10.47 14.18
C PRO A 198 -11.02 9.03 13.63
N SER A 199 -11.54 8.87 12.41
CA SER A 199 -11.58 7.58 11.70
C SER A 199 -10.19 7.05 11.29
N GLY A 200 -9.17 7.91 11.37
CA GLY A 200 -7.80 7.64 11.00
C GLY A 200 -7.43 7.98 9.55
N ALA A 201 -8.39 8.55 8.82
CA ALA A 201 -8.28 8.94 7.42
C ALA A 201 -8.27 10.47 7.24
N TRP A 202 -8.09 10.92 6.01
CA TRP A 202 -8.15 12.34 5.63
C TRP A 202 -9.39 12.63 4.79
N GLY A 203 -9.97 13.80 4.96
CA GLY A 203 -11.08 14.26 4.13
C GLY A 203 -10.63 14.78 2.79
N TRP A 204 -11.62 15.12 1.97
CA TRP A 204 -11.41 15.81 0.71
C TRP A 204 -10.82 17.19 0.88
N ARG A 205 -11.33 17.93 1.86
CA ARG A 205 -10.94 19.30 2.19
C ARG A 205 -10.40 19.37 3.61
N THR A 206 -9.46 20.27 3.83
CA THR A 206 -8.78 20.54 5.11
C THR A 206 -9.73 21.05 6.19
N TYR A 207 -10.60 22.02 5.87
CA TYR A 207 -11.45 22.73 6.85
C TYR A 207 -12.95 22.49 6.70
N VAL A 208 -13.35 21.62 5.78
CA VAL A 208 -14.77 21.19 5.64
C VAL A 208 -14.89 19.77 6.16
N ASP A 209 -15.84 19.55 7.06
CA ASP A 209 -16.18 18.19 7.50
C ASP A 209 -16.82 17.44 6.34
N THR A 210 -15.99 16.67 5.65
CA THR A 210 -16.31 15.91 4.45
C THR A 210 -16.02 14.44 4.74
N ASP A 211 -16.71 13.56 4.03
CA ASP A 211 -16.41 12.13 4.11
C ASP A 211 -14.91 11.87 3.87
N PRO A 212 -14.31 10.90 4.56
CA PRO A 212 -12.93 10.53 4.31
C PRO A 212 -12.70 10.16 2.84
N SER A 213 -11.66 10.71 2.23
CA SER A 213 -11.21 10.42 0.86
C SER A 213 -10.13 9.33 0.88
N PRO A 214 -10.33 8.20 0.17
CA PRO A 214 -9.28 7.22 -0.06
C PRO A 214 -8.01 7.80 -0.68
N SER A 215 -8.10 8.66 -1.68
CA SER A 215 -6.90 9.19 -2.37
C SER A 215 -6.12 10.15 -1.50
N LYS A 216 -6.78 11.10 -0.81
CA LYS A 216 -6.10 11.99 0.14
C LYS A 216 -5.48 11.20 1.28
N THR A 217 -6.17 10.17 1.78
CA THR A 217 -5.61 9.25 2.79
C THR A 217 -4.38 8.52 2.28
N ALA A 218 -4.41 8.01 1.05
CA ALA A 218 -3.28 7.33 0.44
C ALA A 218 -2.08 8.27 0.22
N LEU A 219 -2.30 9.51 -0.25
CA LEU A 219 -1.25 10.52 -0.39
C LEU A 219 -0.60 10.85 0.95
N CYS A 220 -1.41 11.16 1.96
CA CYS A 220 -0.91 11.48 3.31
C CYS A 220 -0.13 10.30 3.89
N LEU A 221 -0.64 9.07 3.72
CA LEU A 221 0.04 7.86 4.15
C LEU A 221 1.40 7.70 3.44
N LEU A 222 1.46 7.87 2.11
CA LEU A 222 2.71 7.72 1.36
C LEU A 222 3.74 8.79 1.74
N ALA A 223 3.30 10.02 1.99
CA ALA A 223 4.15 11.10 2.48
C ALA A 223 4.72 10.79 3.88
N LEU A 224 3.85 10.45 4.84
CA LEU A 224 4.25 10.13 6.21
C LEU A 224 5.10 8.85 6.26
N SER A 225 4.81 7.86 5.42
CA SER A 225 5.62 6.66 5.29
C SER A 225 7.02 6.96 4.73
N ALA A 226 7.16 7.88 3.78
CA ALA A 226 8.47 8.31 3.27
C ALA A 226 9.28 9.02 4.37
N VAL A 227 8.64 9.86 5.18
CA VAL A 227 9.29 10.50 6.33
C VAL A 227 9.75 9.45 7.35
N ALA A 228 8.86 8.51 7.73
CA ALA A 228 9.11 7.52 8.76
C ALA A 228 10.13 6.42 8.38
N SER A 229 10.29 6.14 7.08
CA SER A 229 11.21 5.11 6.59
C SER A 229 12.61 5.62 6.23
N GLY A 230 12.83 6.95 6.29
CA GLY A 230 14.14 7.53 6.01
C GLY A 230 15.18 7.12 7.05
N THR A 231 16.42 6.96 6.57
CA THR A 231 17.57 6.63 7.40
C THR A 231 18.57 7.79 7.43
N GLY A 232 19.12 8.04 8.60
CA GLY A 232 20.19 8.98 8.84
C GLY A 232 21.53 8.42 8.36
N PRO A 233 22.59 9.24 8.39
CA PRO A 233 23.91 8.86 7.90
C PRO A 233 24.51 7.66 8.64
N GLU A 234 24.12 7.38 9.88
CA GLU A 234 24.60 6.24 10.67
C GLU A 234 23.62 5.05 10.67
N GLY A 235 22.56 5.11 9.85
CA GLY A 235 21.52 4.08 9.75
C GLY A 235 20.42 4.18 10.80
N GLU A 236 20.46 5.20 11.66
CA GLU A 236 19.38 5.56 12.57
C GLU A 236 18.15 6.10 11.83
N PRO A 237 16.94 6.15 12.43
CA PRO A 237 15.81 6.82 11.80
C PRO A 237 16.10 8.31 11.56
N ALA A 238 15.99 8.76 10.31
CA ALA A 238 16.18 10.18 9.94
C ALA A 238 15.13 11.10 10.56
N TYR A 239 14.02 10.53 11.04
CA TYR A 239 12.93 11.23 11.67
C TYR A 239 12.51 10.52 12.94
N ARG A 240 12.44 11.25 14.06
CA ARG A 240 12.15 10.67 15.37
C ARG A 240 10.66 10.29 15.46
N ASP A 241 10.39 9.02 15.72
CA ASP A 241 9.04 8.49 15.96
C ASP A 241 8.58 8.74 17.40
N VAL A 242 8.47 10.02 17.76
CA VAL A 242 7.96 10.49 19.06
C VAL A 242 6.45 10.77 18.99
N PRO A 243 5.71 10.61 20.09
CA PRO A 243 4.29 10.96 20.12
C PRO A 243 4.05 12.43 19.77
N ARG A 244 3.11 12.70 18.86
CA ARG A 244 2.70 14.03 18.39
C ARG A 244 1.18 14.17 18.42
N GLU A 245 0.69 15.40 18.52
CA GLU A 245 -0.75 15.68 18.44
C GLU A 245 -1.28 15.43 17.03
N THR A 246 -2.49 14.87 16.95
CA THR A 246 -3.19 14.53 15.72
C THR A 246 -4.67 14.87 15.86
N GLY A 247 -5.32 15.24 14.75
CA GLY A 247 -6.76 15.46 14.67
C GLY A 247 -7.30 16.69 15.39
N GLY A 248 -6.65 17.83 15.19
CA GLY A 248 -7.05 19.12 15.77
C GLY A 248 -8.22 19.81 15.06
N VAL A 249 -8.34 19.71 13.72
CA VAL A 249 -9.46 20.38 13.00
C VAL A 249 -10.80 19.70 13.20
N HIS A 250 -10.82 18.36 13.16
CA HIS A 250 -12.06 17.57 13.03
C HIS A 250 -12.34 16.67 14.24
N GLY A 251 -11.86 17.04 15.44
CA GLY A 251 -12.16 16.26 16.64
C GLY A 251 -11.30 16.56 17.86
N VAL A 252 -11.36 15.67 18.84
CA VAL A 252 -10.50 15.71 20.03
C VAL A 252 -9.09 15.29 19.62
N GLY A 253 -8.11 16.14 19.96
CA GLY A 253 -6.71 15.85 19.74
C GLY A 253 -6.29 14.52 20.36
N GLN A 254 -5.61 13.69 19.57
CA GLN A 254 -5.01 12.43 20.02
C GLN A 254 -3.50 12.54 19.94
N THR A 255 -2.79 11.96 20.89
CA THR A 255 -1.33 11.84 20.80
C THR A 255 -0.96 10.49 20.19
N LYS A 256 -0.26 10.50 19.05
CA LYS A 256 0.14 9.28 18.32
C LYS A 256 1.56 9.41 17.78
N ARG A 257 2.25 8.27 17.67
CA ARG A 257 3.49 8.14 16.91
C ARG A 257 3.19 8.13 15.41
N LEU A 258 4.17 8.51 14.60
CA LEU A 258 4.00 8.54 13.16
C LEU A 258 3.80 7.13 12.59
N ALA A 259 4.51 6.14 13.13
CA ALA A 259 4.35 4.74 12.75
C ALA A 259 2.92 4.21 13.01
N GLU A 260 2.30 4.62 14.11
CA GLU A 260 0.91 4.27 14.44
C GLU A 260 -0.06 4.90 13.44
N VAL A 261 0.12 6.18 13.13
CA VAL A 261 -0.71 6.91 12.15
C VAL A 261 -0.64 6.25 10.78
N VAL A 262 0.56 5.90 10.31
CA VAL A 262 0.78 5.22 9.02
C VAL A 262 0.10 3.84 9.01
N THR A 263 0.23 3.07 10.09
CA THR A 263 -0.39 1.75 10.22
C THR A 263 -1.91 1.83 10.21
N GLU A 264 -2.50 2.73 11.00
CA GLU A 264 -3.94 2.93 11.08
C GLU A 264 -4.53 3.40 9.75
N ALA A 265 -3.87 4.32 9.05
CA ALA A 265 -4.30 4.78 7.73
C ALA A 265 -4.29 3.63 6.70
N GLY A 266 -3.26 2.78 6.74
CA GLY A 266 -3.15 1.59 5.91
C GLY A 266 -4.28 0.58 6.16
N GLN A 267 -4.54 0.30 7.43
CA GLN A 267 -5.64 -0.57 7.84
C GLN A 267 -7.00 -0.01 7.42
N TRP A 268 -7.19 1.31 7.57
CA TRP A 268 -8.41 1.98 7.14
C TRP A 268 -8.62 1.83 5.64
N LEU A 269 -7.60 2.10 4.81
CA LEU A 269 -7.69 1.93 3.35
C LEU A 269 -8.02 0.49 2.97
N LEU A 270 -7.36 -0.48 3.59
CA LEU A 270 -7.56 -1.90 3.29
C LEU A 270 -8.94 -2.40 3.73
N HIS A 271 -9.45 -1.93 4.88
CA HIS A 271 -10.82 -2.22 5.32
C HIS A 271 -11.87 -1.61 4.39
N ASN A 272 -11.60 -0.41 3.87
CA ASN A 272 -12.48 0.33 2.98
C ASN A 272 -12.19 0.09 1.49
N HIS A 273 -11.58 -1.04 1.12
CA HIS A 273 -11.15 -1.32 -0.26
C HIS A 273 -12.26 -1.19 -1.30
N HIS A 274 -13.49 -1.56 -0.95
CA HIS A 274 -14.68 -1.44 -1.79
C HIS A 274 -14.97 0.01 -2.25
N ARG A 275 -14.46 1.02 -1.54
CA ARG A 275 -14.62 2.43 -1.90
C ARG A 275 -13.66 2.87 -3.00
N TRP A 276 -12.57 2.13 -3.23
CA TRP A 276 -11.52 2.56 -4.15
C TRP A 276 -11.06 1.57 -5.21
N GLU A 277 -11.39 0.29 -5.08
CA GLU A 277 -10.88 -0.79 -5.92
C GLU A 277 -11.25 -0.71 -7.42
N THR A 278 -12.20 0.13 -7.81
CA THR A 278 -12.66 0.26 -9.20
C THR A 278 -12.98 1.68 -9.68
N PHE A 279 -12.52 2.73 -8.99
CA PHE A 279 -12.90 4.11 -9.34
C PHE A 279 -11.71 5.07 -9.40
N VAL A 280 -11.95 6.21 -10.03
CA VAL A 280 -11.12 7.42 -9.97
C VAL A 280 -11.82 8.46 -9.10
N GLU A 281 -11.03 9.27 -8.41
CA GLU A 281 -11.52 10.18 -7.40
C GLU A 281 -11.25 11.65 -7.77
N ASP A 282 -12.31 12.43 -7.99
CA ASP A 282 -12.24 13.85 -8.41
C ASP A 282 -11.65 14.77 -7.32
N ASP A 283 -10.53 15.43 -7.60
CA ASP A 283 -9.97 16.42 -6.68
C ASP A 283 -10.71 17.76 -6.74
N LYS A 284 -11.62 17.96 -5.78
CA LYS A 284 -12.43 19.18 -5.65
C LYS A 284 -11.68 20.41 -5.14
N ASP A 285 -10.39 20.28 -4.82
CA ASP A 285 -9.54 21.42 -4.45
C ASP A 285 -8.89 22.08 -5.68
N VAL A 286 -8.74 21.34 -6.78
CA VAL A 286 -8.13 21.87 -8.00
C VAL A 286 -9.13 22.72 -8.75
N GLN A 287 -8.94 24.04 -8.70
CA GLN A 287 -9.82 24.98 -9.39
C GLN A 287 -9.58 24.97 -10.90
N GLY A 288 -10.67 24.94 -11.68
CA GLY A 288 -10.63 25.13 -13.14
C GLY A 288 -10.04 23.97 -13.94
N THR A 289 -9.80 22.80 -13.33
CA THR A 289 -9.39 21.58 -14.04
C THR A 289 -10.04 20.38 -13.37
N ALA A 290 -10.64 19.48 -14.15
CA ALA A 290 -11.08 18.17 -13.66
C ALA A 290 -9.84 17.31 -13.40
N TRP A 291 -9.31 17.40 -12.18
CA TRP A 291 -8.19 16.58 -11.75
C TRP A 291 -8.73 15.32 -11.09
N GLU A 292 -8.24 14.16 -11.51
CA GLU A 292 -8.69 12.87 -11.01
C GLU A 292 -7.51 12.10 -10.45
N HIS A 293 -7.69 11.53 -9.26
CA HIS A 293 -6.76 10.60 -8.65
C HIS A 293 -7.09 9.18 -9.10
N MET A 294 -6.07 8.43 -9.52
CA MET A 294 -6.23 7.01 -9.89
C MET A 294 -6.35 6.15 -8.62
N ALA A 295 -7.44 6.32 -7.89
CA ALA A 295 -7.63 5.78 -6.54
C ALA A 295 -7.38 4.27 -6.45
N TYR A 296 -7.80 3.51 -7.49
CA TYR A 296 -7.55 2.08 -7.59
C TYR A 296 -6.06 1.69 -7.49
N ALA A 297 -5.16 2.49 -8.07
CA ALA A 297 -3.73 2.23 -8.10
C ALA A 297 -3.01 2.93 -6.94
N LEU A 298 -3.35 4.19 -6.67
CA LEU A 298 -2.78 4.96 -5.57
C LEU A 298 -3.04 4.30 -4.20
N CYS A 299 -4.27 3.86 -3.94
CA CYS A 299 -4.58 3.20 -2.68
C CYS A 299 -3.93 1.80 -2.59
N ALA A 300 -3.86 1.06 -3.71
CA ALA A 300 -3.15 -0.21 -3.77
C ALA A 300 -1.66 -0.05 -3.45
N GLN A 301 -1.00 0.97 -4.01
CA GLN A 301 0.37 1.34 -3.67
C GLN A 301 0.51 1.63 -2.17
N ALA A 302 -0.35 2.49 -1.62
CA ALA A 302 -0.30 2.91 -0.22
C ALA A 302 -0.45 1.72 0.76
N VAL A 303 -1.45 0.85 0.57
CA VAL A 303 -1.67 -0.29 1.47
C VAL A 303 -0.54 -1.33 1.38
N VAL A 304 0.03 -1.54 0.19
CA VAL A 304 1.17 -2.45 0.03
C VAL A 304 2.43 -1.87 0.67
N ARG A 305 2.68 -0.56 0.52
CA ARG A 305 3.82 0.15 1.12
C ARG A 305 3.90 -0.09 2.64
N VAL A 306 2.75 -0.06 3.30
CA VAL A 306 2.63 -0.25 4.76
C VAL A 306 2.43 -1.71 5.19
N GLY A 307 2.64 -2.65 4.27
CA GLY A 307 2.86 -4.06 4.59
C GLY A 307 1.76 -5.02 4.17
N ALA A 308 0.67 -4.55 3.54
CA ALA A 308 -0.33 -5.47 2.98
C ALA A 308 0.31 -6.43 1.98
N ASN A 309 -0.10 -7.70 2.01
CA ASN A 309 0.37 -8.66 1.03
C ASN A 309 -0.22 -8.30 -0.34
N PRO A 310 0.59 -8.15 -1.42
CA PRO A 310 0.05 -7.88 -2.75
C PRO A 310 -0.96 -8.92 -3.24
N ARG A 311 -0.95 -10.12 -2.66
CA ARG A 311 -1.90 -11.21 -2.92
C ARG A 311 -3.14 -11.20 -2.02
N ASP A 312 -3.33 -10.16 -1.21
CA ASP A 312 -4.53 -10.02 -0.39
C ASP A 312 -5.79 -10.00 -1.29
N PRO A 313 -6.80 -10.84 -1.02
CA PRO A 313 -8.02 -10.91 -1.84
C PRO A 313 -8.71 -9.56 -2.04
N ARG A 314 -8.59 -8.64 -1.07
CA ARG A 314 -9.17 -7.29 -1.13
C ARG A 314 -8.55 -6.41 -2.22
N LEU A 315 -7.35 -6.74 -2.69
CA LEU A 315 -6.67 -6.01 -3.77
C LEU A 315 -6.97 -6.57 -5.16
N THR A 316 -7.65 -7.72 -5.25
CA THR A 316 -7.82 -8.47 -6.50
C THR A 316 -8.49 -7.64 -7.60
N LYS A 317 -9.53 -6.87 -7.25
CA LYS A 317 -10.26 -6.05 -8.23
C LYS A 317 -9.45 -4.86 -8.73
N ALA A 318 -8.67 -4.22 -7.86
CA ALA A 318 -7.77 -3.15 -8.24
C ALA A 318 -6.69 -3.65 -9.22
N TRP A 319 -6.08 -4.80 -8.93
CA TRP A 319 -5.11 -5.44 -9.84
C TRP A 319 -5.74 -5.85 -11.17
N ALA A 320 -6.96 -6.39 -11.15
CA ALA A 320 -7.69 -6.73 -12.36
C ALA A 320 -7.98 -5.48 -13.21
N LEU A 321 -8.46 -4.39 -12.58
CA LEU A 321 -8.71 -3.13 -13.27
C LEU A 321 -7.42 -2.57 -13.90
N MET A 322 -6.32 -2.48 -13.14
CA MET A 322 -5.01 -2.07 -13.67
C MET A 322 -4.56 -2.91 -14.87
N ASN A 323 -4.85 -4.22 -14.83
CA ASN A 323 -4.53 -5.10 -15.94
C ASN A 323 -5.41 -4.84 -17.18
N ASP A 324 -6.70 -4.57 -16.98
CA ASP A 324 -7.70 -4.41 -18.04
C ASP A 324 -7.67 -3.02 -18.68
N LEU A 325 -7.07 -2.03 -18.00
CA LEU A 325 -6.85 -0.68 -18.52
C LEU A 325 -5.66 -0.59 -19.48
N TRP A 326 -4.86 -1.64 -19.62
CA TRP A 326 -3.76 -1.65 -20.59
C TRP A 326 -4.28 -1.51 -22.02
N ASP A 327 -3.78 -0.51 -22.73
CA ASP A 327 -4.01 -0.30 -24.15
C ASP A 327 -2.77 -0.77 -24.94
N PRO A 328 -2.86 -1.90 -25.65
CA PRO A 328 -1.72 -2.41 -26.44
C PRO A 328 -1.40 -1.55 -27.66
N GLU A 329 -2.35 -0.76 -28.18
CA GLU A 329 -2.12 0.11 -29.33
C GLU A 329 -1.39 1.38 -28.90
N ALA A 330 -1.85 2.00 -27.80
CA ALA A 330 -1.18 3.15 -27.22
C ALA A 330 0.12 2.76 -26.50
N GLY A 331 0.25 1.51 -26.05
CA GLY A 331 1.35 1.04 -25.20
C GLY A 331 1.38 1.74 -23.84
N LEU A 332 0.21 2.07 -23.29
CA LEU A 332 0.01 2.80 -22.02
C LEU A 332 -1.30 2.34 -21.35
N TRP A 333 -1.61 2.91 -20.18
CA TRP A 333 -2.86 2.61 -19.47
C TRP A 333 -3.92 3.69 -19.70
N ASN A 334 -5.15 3.25 -19.87
CA ASN A 334 -6.33 4.08 -19.96
C ASN A 334 -6.78 4.58 -18.58
N GLU A 335 -7.35 5.78 -18.53
CA GLU A 335 -8.11 6.24 -17.36
C GLU A 335 -9.53 5.64 -17.39
N PRO A 336 -10.01 5.05 -16.28
CA PRO A 336 -11.40 4.62 -16.18
C PRO A 336 -12.30 5.85 -15.94
N GLY A 337 -13.50 5.87 -16.54
CA GLY A 337 -14.51 6.91 -16.27
C GLY A 337 -14.74 7.88 -17.42
N ALA A 338 -15.09 9.13 -17.07
CA ALA A 338 -15.63 10.14 -17.99
C ALA A 338 -14.65 10.62 -19.07
N SER A 339 -13.34 10.35 -18.91
CA SER A 339 -12.27 10.65 -19.87
C SER A 339 -12.29 9.76 -21.13
N GLY A 340 -13.24 8.83 -21.25
CA GLY A 340 -13.51 8.11 -22.49
C GLY A 340 -12.52 6.98 -22.79
N LYS A 341 -11.90 6.38 -21.77
CA LYS A 341 -10.86 5.35 -21.91
C LYS A 341 -9.70 5.85 -22.78
N ARG A 342 -9.09 6.96 -22.39
CA ARG A 342 -7.90 7.49 -23.06
C ARG A 342 -6.65 7.09 -22.32
N ALA A 343 -5.63 6.68 -23.07
CA ALA A 343 -4.33 6.35 -22.52
C ALA A 343 -3.60 7.62 -22.07
N THR A 344 -3.18 7.66 -20.80
CA THR A 344 -2.51 8.83 -20.21
C THR A 344 -1.25 8.45 -19.45
N ILE A 345 -0.35 9.42 -19.32
CA ILE A 345 0.86 9.30 -18.51
C ILE A 345 0.50 9.10 -17.05
N ARG A 346 -0.52 9.81 -16.56
CA ARG A 346 -1.00 9.71 -15.18
C ARG A 346 -1.42 8.27 -14.84
N ALA A 347 -2.28 7.66 -15.65
CA ALA A 347 -2.72 6.27 -15.44
C ALA A 347 -1.55 5.28 -15.46
N ALA A 348 -0.59 5.49 -16.37
CA ALA A 348 0.62 4.69 -16.43
C ALA A 348 1.48 4.84 -15.16
N TYR A 349 1.70 6.08 -14.71
CA TYR A 349 2.49 6.39 -13.52
C TYR A 349 1.94 5.71 -12.27
N TYR A 350 0.64 5.88 -11.98
CA TYR A 350 0.04 5.27 -10.80
C TYR A 350 0.05 3.73 -10.87
N THR A 351 -0.23 3.15 -12.04
CA THR A 351 -0.22 1.69 -12.22
C THR A 351 1.17 1.11 -12.03
N VAL A 352 2.19 1.73 -12.64
CA VAL A 352 3.59 1.31 -12.51
C VAL A 352 4.09 1.50 -11.07
N SER A 353 3.72 2.58 -10.40
CA SER A 353 4.10 2.84 -9.00
C SER A 353 3.50 1.80 -8.04
N ALA A 354 2.23 1.42 -8.25
CA ALA A 354 1.59 0.36 -7.47
C ALA A 354 2.25 -1.00 -7.71
N TYR A 355 2.58 -1.29 -8.97
CA TYR A 355 3.28 -2.52 -9.34
C TYR A 355 4.70 -2.61 -8.75
N GLU A 356 5.49 -1.54 -8.86
CA GLU A 356 6.84 -1.45 -8.29
C GLU A 356 6.82 -1.70 -6.77
N GLU A 357 5.83 -1.14 -6.08
CA GLU A 357 5.63 -1.39 -4.66
C GLU A 357 5.30 -2.85 -4.35
N ALA A 358 4.40 -3.46 -5.15
CA ALA A 358 4.06 -4.87 -5.03
C ALA A 358 5.26 -5.79 -5.23
N LEU A 359 6.11 -5.52 -6.23
CA LEU A 359 7.35 -6.25 -6.43
C LEU A 359 8.29 -6.11 -5.24
N ARG A 360 8.56 -4.87 -4.79
CA ARG A 360 9.43 -4.63 -3.63
C ARG A 360 8.93 -5.34 -2.37
N ARG A 361 7.61 -5.42 -2.17
CA ARG A 361 7.02 -6.16 -1.05
C ARG A 361 7.16 -7.68 -1.22
N LEU A 362 6.93 -8.23 -2.41
CA LEU A 362 7.08 -9.66 -2.67
C LEU A 362 8.53 -10.13 -2.56
N THR A 363 9.49 -9.33 -3.01
CA THR A 363 10.92 -9.61 -2.83
C THR A 363 11.28 -9.67 -1.36
N ARG A 364 10.83 -8.70 -0.54
CA ARG A 364 11.02 -8.73 0.92
C ARG A 364 10.41 -9.99 1.55
N LEU A 365 9.16 -10.30 1.23
CA LEU A 365 8.50 -11.53 1.72
C LEU A 365 9.21 -12.82 1.26
N SER A 366 9.94 -12.79 0.14
CA SER A 366 10.71 -13.94 -0.36
C SER A 366 12.11 -14.01 0.27
N LEU A 367 12.71 -12.87 0.62
CA LEU A 367 13.99 -12.80 1.33
C LEU A 367 13.84 -13.15 2.81
N ASP A 368 12.72 -12.75 3.43
CA ASP A 368 12.35 -13.16 4.78
C ASP A 368 12.16 -14.69 4.87
N SER A 369 11.90 -15.36 3.73
CA SER A 369 11.91 -16.82 3.62
C SER A 369 13.29 -17.44 3.32
N THR A 370 14.38 -16.67 3.31
CA THR A 370 15.78 -17.13 3.05
C THR A 370 16.76 -16.93 4.22
N ALA A 371 16.28 -16.63 5.44
CA ALA A 371 16.96 -17.07 6.66
C ALA A 371 17.17 -18.60 6.57
N PRO A 372 18.22 -19.21 7.18
CA PRO A 372 18.56 -20.59 6.92
C PRO A 372 17.30 -21.43 6.98
N GLU A 373 17.02 -22.14 5.88
CA GLU A 373 16.04 -23.21 5.85
C GLU A 373 16.54 -24.24 6.88
N ASP A 374 16.14 -24.02 8.13
CA ASP A 374 15.65 -25.14 8.90
C ASP A 374 14.52 -25.68 8.04
N THR A 375 14.80 -26.83 7.44
CA THR A 375 13.81 -27.63 6.73
C THR A 375 12.65 -27.89 7.69
N GLY A 376 11.63 -27.04 7.62
CA GLY A 376 10.38 -27.19 8.35
C GLY A 376 10.03 -25.99 9.20
N GLU A 377 9.17 -25.12 8.66
CA GLU A 377 7.99 -24.65 9.38
C GLU A 377 7.04 -23.96 8.37
N THR A 378 6.25 -24.79 7.66
CA THR A 378 4.79 -24.60 7.80
C THR A 378 4.56 -24.25 9.26
N THR A 379 4.01 -23.08 9.59
CA THR A 379 3.42 -22.90 10.92
C THR A 379 2.46 -24.07 11.06
N ALA A 380 2.92 -25.11 11.77
CA ALA A 380 2.28 -26.39 11.75
C ALA A 380 0.91 -26.09 12.35
N GLU A 381 -0.14 -26.25 11.53
CA GLU A 381 -1.50 -26.14 12.03
C GLU A 381 -1.55 -27.05 13.26
N MET A 382 -1.80 -26.47 14.43
CA MET A 382 -1.72 -27.21 15.69
C MET A 382 -2.69 -28.38 15.59
N VAL A 383 -2.15 -29.60 15.53
CA VAL A 383 -2.96 -30.80 15.40
C VAL A 383 -3.58 -31.07 16.76
N LEU A 384 -4.87 -30.74 16.88
CA LEU A 384 -5.65 -31.06 18.07
C LEU A 384 -5.78 -32.58 18.18
N GLU A 385 -5.26 -33.16 19.25
CA GLU A 385 -5.29 -34.60 19.50
C GLU A 385 -6.45 -35.02 20.39
N ARG A 386 -6.84 -34.13 21.32
CA ARG A 386 -7.93 -34.42 22.25
C ARG A 386 -8.86 -33.23 22.40
N VAL A 387 -10.15 -33.53 22.28
CA VAL A 387 -11.25 -32.58 22.48
C VAL A 387 -12.21 -33.20 23.49
N ALA A 388 -12.50 -32.46 24.56
CA ALA A 388 -13.52 -32.85 25.53
C ALA A 388 -14.44 -31.66 25.85
N LEU A 389 -15.71 -31.93 26.11
CA LEU A 389 -16.64 -30.92 26.60
C LEU A 389 -16.42 -30.73 28.10
N GLY A 390 -16.14 -29.50 28.52
CA GLY A 390 -15.98 -29.11 29.92
C GLY A 390 -17.30 -28.65 30.56
N PRO A 391 -17.27 -28.26 31.85
CA PRO A 391 -18.43 -27.66 32.51
C PRO A 391 -18.80 -26.31 31.87
N GLY A 392 -20.09 -25.99 31.89
CA GLY A 392 -20.61 -24.75 31.29
C GLY A 392 -20.48 -24.77 29.76
N ARG A 393 -19.91 -23.71 29.19
CA ARG A 393 -19.73 -23.51 27.73
C ARG A 393 -18.26 -23.63 27.33
N THR A 394 -17.53 -24.54 27.98
CA THR A 394 -16.08 -24.69 27.77
C THR A 394 -15.75 -25.94 26.99
N VAL A 395 -14.73 -25.86 26.14
CA VAL A 395 -14.14 -26.99 25.43
C VAL A 395 -12.69 -27.11 25.85
N GLN A 396 -12.32 -28.30 26.29
CA GLN A 396 -10.96 -28.64 26.68
C GLN A 396 -10.22 -29.23 25.48
N LEU A 397 -9.07 -28.65 25.14
CA LEU A 397 -8.29 -28.95 23.94
C LEU A 397 -6.85 -29.31 24.32
N ARG A 398 -6.28 -30.31 23.64
CA ARG A 398 -4.85 -30.63 23.72
C ARG A 398 -4.29 -30.77 22.32
N ALA A 399 -3.19 -30.08 22.02
CA ALA A 399 -2.46 -30.21 20.76
C ALA A 399 -1.24 -31.13 20.93
N ARG A 400 -0.79 -31.73 19.81
CA ARG A 400 0.29 -32.74 19.75
C ARG A 400 1.62 -32.27 20.36
N ASP A 401 1.95 -30.99 20.19
CA ASP A 401 3.23 -30.40 20.58
C ASP A 401 3.09 -29.34 21.70
N SER A 402 1.97 -29.37 22.44
CA SER A 402 1.72 -28.48 23.57
C SER A 402 1.72 -29.26 24.89
N ASP A 403 2.58 -28.86 25.84
CA ASP A 403 2.66 -29.44 27.19
C ASP A 403 1.43 -29.15 28.08
N GLY A 404 0.50 -28.30 27.62
CA GLY A 404 -0.66 -27.85 28.38
C GLY A 404 -2.01 -28.23 27.76
N GLN A 405 -3.00 -28.47 28.62
CA GLN A 405 -4.41 -28.50 28.23
C GLN A 405 -4.95 -27.07 28.20
N VAL A 406 -5.57 -26.68 27.09
CA VAL A 406 -6.18 -25.35 26.90
C VAL A 406 -7.68 -25.44 27.12
N VAL A 407 -8.23 -24.51 27.90
CA VAL A 407 -9.68 -24.37 28.10
C VAL A 407 -10.17 -23.20 27.26
N CYS A 408 -11.05 -23.48 26.30
CA CYS A 408 -11.65 -22.49 25.42
C CYS A 408 -13.11 -22.26 25.83
N GLU A 409 -13.43 -21.06 26.32
CA GLU A 409 -14.82 -20.65 26.57
C GLU A 409 -15.48 -20.17 25.27
N LEU A 410 -16.65 -20.71 24.97
CA LEU A 410 -17.39 -20.43 23.74
C LEU A 410 -18.71 -19.72 24.04
N SER A 411 -19.15 -18.91 23.08
CA SER A 411 -20.55 -18.44 23.09
C SER A 411 -21.50 -19.63 22.92
N GLU A 412 -22.73 -19.47 23.42
CA GLU A 412 -23.76 -20.53 23.41
C GLU A 412 -23.92 -21.19 22.04
N ARG A 413 -24.01 -20.39 20.97
CA ARG A 413 -24.17 -20.89 19.60
C ARG A 413 -22.96 -21.63 19.05
N LEU A 414 -21.74 -21.25 19.44
CA LEU A 414 -20.53 -21.96 19.02
C LEU A 414 -20.35 -23.25 19.84
N PHE A 415 -20.74 -23.23 21.11
CA PHE A 415 -20.75 -24.42 21.96
C PHE A 415 -21.77 -25.45 21.46
N ASP A 416 -22.98 -25.03 21.10
CA ASP A 416 -24.00 -25.90 20.50
C ASP A 416 -23.51 -26.55 19.21
N LEU A 417 -22.82 -25.80 18.35
CA LEU A 417 -22.19 -26.33 17.14
C LEU A 417 -21.17 -27.44 17.46
N VAL A 418 -20.31 -27.23 18.47
CA VAL A 418 -19.35 -28.26 18.91
C VAL A 418 -20.09 -29.48 19.47
N LYS A 419 -21.12 -29.29 20.30
CA LYS A 419 -21.91 -30.41 20.87
C LYS A 419 -22.56 -31.26 19.79
N VAL A 420 -23.15 -30.62 18.77
CA VAL A 420 -23.82 -31.30 17.65
C VAL A 420 -22.82 -32.19 16.90
N VAL A 421 -21.65 -31.67 16.53
CA VAL A 421 -20.64 -32.45 15.80
C VAL A 421 -19.92 -33.47 16.69
N HIS A 422 -19.66 -33.14 17.96
CA HIS A 422 -19.04 -34.05 18.94
C HIS A 422 -19.93 -35.27 19.25
N SER A 423 -21.25 -35.10 19.21
CA SER A 423 -22.22 -36.18 19.45
C SER A 423 -22.44 -37.08 18.22
N ALA A 424 -21.80 -36.76 17.09
CA ALA A 424 -21.93 -37.54 15.85
C ALA A 424 -21.18 -38.89 15.95
N PRO A 425 -21.76 -40.01 15.51
CA PRO A 425 -21.15 -41.34 15.62
C PRO A 425 -19.79 -41.47 14.92
N THR A 426 -19.62 -40.82 13.77
CA THR A 426 -18.40 -40.86 12.95
C THR A 426 -17.48 -39.65 13.18
N GLY A 427 -17.77 -38.83 14.19
CA GLY A 427 -17.01 -37.61 14.45
C GLY A 427 -17.20 -36.50 13.41
N GLY A 428 -18.19 -36.61 12.52
CA GLY A 428 -18.53 -35.56 11.56
C GLY A 428 -20.00 -35.58 11.14
N LEU A 429 -20.47 -34.46 10.57
CA LEU A 429 -21.84 -34.29 10.07
C LEU A 429 -21.85 -33.47 8.77
N ALA A 430 -22.78 -33.81 7.87
CA ALA A 430 -23.08 -33.01 6.70
C ALA A 430 -23.64 -31.62 7.07
N THR A 431 -23.39 -30.62 6.23
CA THR A 431 -23.73 -29.20 6.49
C THR A 431 -25.23 -29.01 6.75
N GLU A 432 -26.07 -29.68 5.97
CA GLU A 432 -27.53 -29.63 6.05
C GLU A 432 -28.05 -30.18 7.37
N ARG A 433 -27.39 -31.24 7.89
CA ARG A 433 -27.76 -31.85 9.17
C ARG A 433 -27.33 -31.00 10.35
N ILE A 434 -26.14 -30.38 10.28
CA ILE A 434 -25.70 -29.38 11.27
C ILE A 434 -26.69 -28.20 11.30
N ALA A 435 -27.06 -27.68 10.13
CA ALA A 435 -28.00 -26.57 10.01
C ALA A 435 -29.36 -26.90 10.62
N GLY A 436 -29.90 -28.09 10.33
CA GLY A 436 -31.15 -28.58 10.89
C GLY A 436 -31.12 -28.73 12.42
N MET A 437 -30.02 -29.26 12.97
CA MET A 437 -29.88 -29.43 14.43
C MET A 437 -29.66 -28.11 15.19
N LEU A 438 -29.10 -27.10 14.52
CA LEU A 438 -28.91 -25.76 15.10
C LEU A 438 -30.07 -24.80 14.81
N TYR A 439 -31.07 -25.23 14.02
CA TYR A 439 -32.17 -24.40 13.53
C TYR A 439 -31.70 -23.14 12.79
N VAL A 440 -30.71 -23.29 11.91
CA VAL A 440 -30.16 -22.21 11.08
C VAL A 440 -30.18 -22.58 9.60
N ALA A 441 -30.00 -21.60 8.71
CA ALA A 441 -29.82 -21.86 7.29
C ALA A 441 -28.48 -22.60 7.03
N PRO A 442 -28.42 -23.56 6.07
CA PRO A 442 -27.17 -24.24 5.69
C PRO A 442 -26.03 -23.29 5.32
N SER A 443 -26.35 -22.17 4.68
CA SER A 443 -25.39 -21.12 4.31
C SER A 443 -24.75 -20.39 5.50
N SER A 444 -25.33 -20.51 6.70
CA SER A 444 -24.78 -19.92 7.94
C SER A 444 -23.76 -20.81 8.63
N VAL A 445 -23.77 -22.12 8.38
CA VAL A 445 -22.88 -23.10 9.04
C VAL A 445 -21.39 -22.79 8.81
N PRO A 446 -20.91 -22.47 7.59
CA PRO A 446 -19.51 -22.12 7.38
C PRO A 446 -19.05 -20.90 8.21
N LYS A 447 -19.94 -19.92 8.42
CA LYS A 447 -19.64 -18.73 9.22
C LYS A 447 -19.48 -19.07 10.70
N TYR A 448 -20.32 -19.97 11.23
CA TYR A 448 -20.17 -20.45 12.62
C TYR A 448 -18.92 -21.30 12.80
N VAL A 449 -18.58 -22.17 11.84
CA VAL A 449 -17.34 -22.95 11.86
C VAL A 449 -16.11 -22.05 11.83
N GLN A 450 -16.11 -21.01 10.99
CA GLN A 450 -15.02 -20.03 10.94
C GLN A 450 -14.82 -19.33 12.29
N ARG A 451 -15.92 -18.82 12.90
CA ARG A 451 -15.87 -18.16 14.21
C ARG A 451 -15.41 -19.09 15.33
N LEU A 452 -15.82 -20.35 15.28
CA LEU A 452 -15.37 -21.37 16.21
C LEU A 452 -13.86 -21.60 16.10
N ASN A 453 -13.34 -21.83 14.90
CA ASN A 453 -11.91 -22.07 14.69
C ASN A 453 -11.07 -20.83 15.06
N GLN A 454 -11.62 -19.62 14.90
CA GLN A 454 -10.98 -18.38 15.38
C GLN A 454 -10.92 -18.32 16.91
N ALA A 455 -12.01 -18.64 17.61
CA ALA A 455 -12.03 -18.69 19.08
C ALA A 455 -11.03 -19.72 19.63
N VAL A 456 -10.91 -20.85 18.95
CA VAL A 456 -9.95 -21.91 19.29
C VAL A 456 -8.51 -21.46 19.05
N SER A 457 -8.21 -20.85 17.90
CA SER A 457 -6.87 -20.29 17.62
C SER A 457 -6.48 -19.20 18.62
N ALA A 458 -7.44 -18.35 19.04
CA ALA A 458 -7.21 -17.34 20.06
C ALA A 458 -6.86 -17.96 21.43
N ALA A 459 -7.49 -19.09 21.80
CA ALA A 459 -7.18 -19.81 23.03
C ALA A 459 -5.75 -20.41 23.04
N PHE A 460 -5.17 -20.66 21.85
CA PHE A 460 -3.77 -21.06 21.67
C PHE A 460 -2.84 -19.86 21.40
N GLY A 461 -3.17 -18.67 21.92
CA GLY A 461 -2.31 -17.49 21.79
C GLY A 461 -2.20 -16.94 20.36
N GLY A 462 -3.18 -17.25 19.50
CA GLY A 462 -3.21 -16.83 18.09
C GLY A 462 -2.59 -17.83 17.12
N ALA A 463 -2.06 -18.97 17.60
CA ALA A 463 -1.57 -20.04 16.74
C ALA A 463 -2.72 -20.68 15.92
N PRO A 464 -2.51 -21.00 14.63
CA PRO A 464 -3.56 -21.61 13.81
C PRO A 464 -3.98 -22.98 14.33
N ALA A 465 -5.19 -23.07 14.90
CA ALA A 465 -5.77 -24.30 15.41
C ALA A 465 -7.23 -24.43 14.93
N ARG A 466 -7.58 -25.57 14.32
CA ARG A 466 -8.93 -25.83 13.82
C ARG A 466 -9.58 -27.00 14.56
N LEU A 467 -10.73 -26.72 15.16
CA LEU A 467 -11.56 -27.71 15.84
C LEU A 467 -12.49 -28.45 14.88
N LEU A 468 -13.05 -27.73 13.90
CA LEU A 468 -13.88 -28.31 12.85
C LEU A 468 -13.20 -28.18 11.48
N LEU A 469 -13.00 -29.32 10.84
CA LEU A 469 -12.34 -29.45 9.54
C LEU A 469 -13.39 -29.71 8.47
N ALA A 470 -13.36 -28.90 7.40
CA ALA A 470 -14.24 -29.12 6.25
C ALA A 470 -13.81 -30.39 5.50
N GLY A 471 -14.77 -31.18 5.06
CA GLY A 471 -14.51 -32.39 4.28
C GLY A 471 -15.79 -33.04 3.79
N THR A 472 -15.67 -34.21 3.16
CA THR A 472 -16.82 -35.00 2.74
C THR A 472 -17.27 -35.90 3.90
N VAL A 473 -18.54 -35.84 4.29
CA VAL A 473 -19.18 -36.73 5.28
C VAL A 473 -20.38 -37.37 4.60
N ASP A 474 -20.42 -38.70 4.54
CA ASP A 474 -21.49 -39.47 3.88
C ASP A 474 -21.78 -39.03 2.43
N GLY A 475 -20.73 -38.68 1.67
CA GLY A 475 -20.85 -38.24 0.27
C GLY A 475 -21.28 -36.78 0.07
N ALA A 476 -21.55 -36.03 1.14
CA ALA A 476 -21.93 -34.62 1.10
C ALA A 476 -20.89 -33.71 1.77
N SER A 477 -20.93 -32.41 1.49
CA SER A 477 -20.07 -31.41 2.15
C SER A 477 -20.44 -31.28 3.63
N GLY A 478 -19.47 -31.46 4.51
CA GLY A 478 -19.69 -31.44 5.96
C GLY A 478 -18.45 -31.04 6.75
N TYR A 479 -18.54 -31.22 8.06
CA TYR A 479 -17.47 -30.88 9.00
C TYR A 479 -17.19 -32.04 9.94
N ARG A 480 -15.91 -32.29 10.21
CA ARG A 480 -15.42 -33.31 11.15
C ARG A 480 -14.72 -32.65 12.32
N LEU A 481 -14.84 -33.24 13.50
CA LEU A 481 -14.14 -32.80 14.70
C LEU A 481 -12.68 -33.27 14.66
N ALA A 482 -11.74 -32.34 14.86
CA ALA A 482 -10.33 -32.66 15.01
C ALA A 482 -10.08 -33.51 16.27
N GLY A 483 -9.06 -34.36 16.27
CA GLY A 483 -8.70 -35.21 17.42
C GLY A 483 -9.55 -36.47 17.62
N ARG A 484 -10.55 -36.73 16.75
CA ARG A 484 -11.21 -38.03 16.65
C ARG A 484 -10.75 -38.72 15.36
N TYR A 485 -9.65 -39.47 15.42
CA TYR A 485 -9.33 -40.39 14.33
C TYR A 485 -10.34 -41.54 14.33
N SER A 486 -11.04 -41.67 13.20
CA SER A 486 -11.75 -42.89 12.82
C SER A 486 -10.71 -44.00 12.68
N THR A 487 -10.73 -44.97 13.59
CA THR A 487 -10.18 -46.29 13.31
C THR A 487 -11.04 -46.94 12.24
N ASP A 488 -10.53 -47.08 11.03
CA ASP A 488 -10.95 -48.20 10.18
C ASP A 488 -9.76 -48.71 9.33
N PRO A 489 -9.57 -50.03 9.22
CA PRO A 489 -8.35 -50.66 8.73
C PRO A 489 -8.44 -50.97 7.24
N ALA A 490 -7.50 -50.47 6.44
CA ALA A 490 -7.30 -50.99 5.09
C ALA A 490 -5.86 -50.77 4.64
N GLU A 491 -4.95 -51.65 5.09
CA GLU A 491 -3.73 -51.98 4.35
C GLU A 491 -3.18 -53.33 4.85
N ILE A 492 -3.87 -54.42 4.50
CA ILE A 492 -3.20 -55.72 4.38
C ILE A 492 -2.59 -55.74 2.97
N SER A 493 -1.37 -55.24 2.90
CA SER A 493 -0.44 -55.50 1.80
C SER A 493 -0.08 -56.99 1.84
N THR A 494 -0.65 -57.78 0.94
CA THR A 494 -0.14 -59.12 0.63
C THR A 494 0.98 -58.97 -0.38
N GLY A 495 2.21 -58.87 0.12
CA GLY A 495 3.41 -59.02 -0.71
C GLY A 495 3.57 -60.48 -1.18
N PRO A 496 4.21 -60.71 -2.34
CA PRO A 496 4.37 -62.05 -2.90
C PRO A 496 5.44 -62.83 -2.12
N SER A 497 5.08 -64.05 -1.73
CA SER A 497 5.95 -65.05 -1.14
C SER A 497 6.96 -65.60 -2.17
N GLY A 498 8.25 -65.59 -1.81
CA GLY A 498 9.29 -66.39 -2.46
C GLY A 498 10.03 -67.27 -1.44
N VAL A 499 9.68 -68.57 -1.43
CA VAL A 499 10.48 -69.83 -1.38
C VAL A 499 11.83 -69.83 -0.61
N PRO A 500 12.10 -70.76 0.34
CA PRO A 500 12.44 -72.20 0.11
C PRO A 500 11.75 -73.17 1.11
N ASP A 501 11.59 -74.49 0.91
CA ASP A 501 12.39 -75.56 0.27
C ASP A 501 11.64 -76.37 -0.81
#